data_AF-A0A259TK41-F1
#
_entry.id   AF-A0A259TK41-F1
#
_cell.length_a   1.000
_cell.length_b   1.000
_cell.length_c   1.000
_cell.angle_alpha   90.00
_cell.angle_beta   90.00
_cell.angle_gamma   90.00
#
_symmetry.space_group_name_H-M   'P 1'
#
loop_
_entity.id
_entity.type
_entity.pdbx_description
1 polymer ?
#
loop_
_entity_poly.entity_id
_entity_poly.type
_entity_poly.pdbx_seq_one_letter_code
_entity_poly.pdbx_strand_id
1 'polypeptide(L)'
;MSNKPIKPSFEEIKIKLEPDQCFFYQRESDGDIVLVDEIEIFAYAKQITLIGTHFSVDYEDKTINKASDRSFMNFETNLLGEYSEGEG
;
A
#
# COMPACT_ATOMS: atom_id res chain seq x y z
N MET A 1 -14.42 -8.50 23.78
CA MET A 1 -14.74 -7.19 23.17
C MET A 1 -15.74 -7.43 22.06
N SER A 2 -16.77 -6.60 21.91
CA SER A 2 -17.80 -6.81 20.89
C SER A 2 -17.24 -6.42 19.52
N ASN A 3 -16.99 -7.40 18.65
CA ASN A 3 -16.72 -7.17 17.23
C ASN A 3 -18.03 -6.73 16.58
N LYS A 4 -18.42 -5.47 16.78
CA LYS A 4 -19.46 -4.88 15.95
C LYS A 4 -18.88 -4.74 14.54
N PRO A 5 -19.56 -5.25 13.50
CA PRO A 5 -19.14 -4.97 12.13
C PRO A 5 -19.16 -3.46 11.92
N ILE A 6 -17.98 -2.89 11.69
CA ILE A 6 -17.83 -1.49 11.33
C ILE A 6 -18.39 -1.37 9.93
N LYS A 7 -19.50 -0.64 9.77
CA LYS A 7 -20.01 -0.33 8.43
C LYS A 7 -18.99 0.57 7.72
N PRO A 8 -18.67 0.33 6.43
CA PRO A 8 -17.82 1.23 5.68
C PRO A 8 -18.40 2.66 5.71
N SER A 9 -17.61 3.63 6.17
CA SER A 9 -17.91 5.04 5.95
C SER A 9 -17.66 5.35 4.48
N PHE A 10 -18.43 6.28 3.90
CA PHE A 10 -18.18 6.79 2.54
C PHE A 10 -17.04 7.82 2.51
N GLU A 11 -16.47 8.14 3.67
CA GLU A 11 -15.35 9.07 3.80
C GLU A 11 -14.05 8.40 3.38
N GLU A 12 -13.21 9.18 2.71
CA GLU A 12 -11.82 8.83 2.45
C GLU A 12 -11.08 8.68 3.79
N ILE A 13 -10.45 7.53 3.98
CA ILE A 13 -9.64 7.26 5.17
C ILE A 13 -8.18 7.45 4.77
N LYS A 14 -7.48 8.37 5.42
CA LYS A 14 -6.02 8.51 5.30
C LYS A 14 -5.36 8.03 6.59
N ILE A 15 -4.41 7.12 6.45
CA ILE A 15 -3.67 6.50 7.55
C ILE A 15 -2.20 6.86 7.36
N LYS A 16 -1.64 7.67 8.25
CA LYS A 16 -0.19 7.88 8.33
C LYS A 16 0.41 6.80 9.21
N LEU A 17 1.45 6.16 8.72
CA LEU A 17 2.16 5.10 9.42
C LEU A 17 3.20 5.70 10.34
N GLU A 18 3.30 5.14 11.54
CA GLU A 18 4.45 5.41 12.41
C GLU A 18 5.71 4.76 11.82
N PRO A 19 6.92 5.22 12.18
CA PRO A 19 8.16 4.73 11.57
C PRO A 19 8.37 3.21 11.62
N ASP A 20 7.84 2.52 12.65
CA ASP A 20 7.90 1.07 12.82
C ASP A 20 6.83 0.31 12.02
N GLN A 21 5.84 1.02 11.49
CA GLN A 21 4.77 0.49 10.64
C GLN A 21 5.08 0.67 9.15
N CYS A 22 6.03 1.53 8.80
CA CYS A 22 6.46 1.73 7.42
C CYS A 22 7.04 0.45 6.82
N PHE A 23 6.78 0.21 5.54
CA PHE A 23 7.24 -1.00 4.86
C PHE A 23 7.62 -0.71 3.41
N PHE A 24 8.46 -1.58 2.84
CA PHE A 24 8.78 -1.51 1.41
C PHE A 24 7.78 -2.32 0.60
N TYR A 25 7.31 -1.73 -0.50
CA TYR A 25 6.55 -2.42 -1.52
C TYR A 25 7.32 -2.36 -2.84
N GLN A 26 7.49 -3.50 -3.51
CA GLN A 26 8.13 -3.57 -4.81
C GLN A 26 7.08 -3.50 -5.92
N ARG A 27 7.27 -2.60 -6.86
CA ARG A 27 6.41 -2.48 -8.04
C ARG A 27 6.74 -3.58 -9.04
N GLU A 28 5.72 -4.29 -9.49
CA GLU A 28 5.87 -5.40 -10.44
C GLU A 28 6.36 -4.94 -11.83
N SER A 29 6.06 -3.70 -12.22
CA SER A 29 6.32 -3.18 -13.56
C SER A 29 7.79 -2.93 -13.86
N ASP A 30 8.53 -2.41 -12.90
CA ASP A 30 9.89 -1.86 -13.06
C ASP A 30 10.86 -2.37 -12.00
N GLY A 31 10.38 -3.12 -10.99
CA GLY A 31 11.21 -3.62 -9.90
C GLY A 31 11.59 -2.55 -8.88
N ASP A 32 11.14 -1.31 -9.08
CA ASP A 32 11.37 -0.21 -8.15
C ASP A 32 10.69 -0.47 -6.81
N ILE A 33 11.24 0.12 -5.75
CA ILE A 33 10.71 -0.03 -4.40
C ILE A 33 10.18 1.29 -3.87
N VAL A 34 9.11 1.21 -3.11
CA VAL A 34 8.49 2.35 -2.43
C VAL A 34 8.50 2.08 -0.93
N LEU A 35 9.09 2.99 -0.15
CA LEU A 35 8.94 3.01 1.31
C LEU A 35 7.60 3.68 1.64
N VAL A 36 6.59 2.86 1.91
CA VAL A 36 5.22 3.28 2.23
C VAL A 36 5.18 3.79 3.66
N ASP A 37 4.68 5.00 3.83
CA ASP A 37 4.45 5.67 5.11
C ASP A 37 3.01 6.24 5.21
N GLU A 38 2.20 6.09 4.17
CA GLU A 38 0.80 6.52 4.15
C GLU A 38 -0.05 5.58 3.29
N ILE A 39 -1.27 5.31 3.75
CA ILE A 39 -2.28 4.50 3.08
C ILE A 39 -3.56 5.31 2.98
N GLU A 40 -4.11 5.43 1.78
CA GLU A 40 -5.44 6.00 1.55
C GLU A 40 -6.42 4.90 1.15
N ILE A 41 -7.62 4.92 1.75
CA ILE A 41 -8.69 3.96 1.45
C ILE A 41 -9.91 4.75 0.97
N PHE A 42 -10.29 4.49 -0.28
CA PHE A 42 -11.46 5.03 -0.93
C PHE A 42 -12.52 3.95 -1.06
N ALA A 43 -13.34 3.80 0.00
CA ALA A 43 -14.35 2.73 0.06
C ALA A 43 -15.35 2.79 -1.10
N TYR A 44 -15.78 3.99 -1.52
CA TYR A 44 -16.70 4.16 -2.65
C TYR A 44 -16.08 3.76 -3.99
N ALA A 45 -14.84 4.18 -4.22
CA ALA A 45 -14.10 3.85 -5.44
C ALA A 45 -13.54 2.42 -5.42
N LYS A 46 -13.72 1.67 -4.32
CA LYS A 46 -13.12 0.35 -4.10
C LYS A 46 -11.63 0.39 -4.40
N GLN A 47 -10.92 1.35 -3.80
CA GLN A 47 -9.51 1.58 -4.09
C GLN A 47 -8.71 1.76 -2.80
N ILE A 48 -7.51 1.22 -2.80
CA ILE A 48 -6.46 1.49 -1.80
C ILE A 48 -5.29 2.13 -2.54
N THR A 49 -4.77 3.22 -2.00
CA THR A 49 -3.56 3.88 -2.50
C THR A 49 -2.46 3.75 -1.46
N LEU A 50 -1.34 3.17 -1.87
CA LEU A 50 -0.12 3.18 -1.08
C LEU A 50 0.74 4.36 -1.51
N ILE A 51 1.19 5.16 -0.54
CA ILE A 51 1.95 6.38 -0.81
C ILE A 51 3.26 6.34 -0.02
N GLY A 52 4.35 6.70 -0.67
CA GLY A 52 5.68 6.54 -0.09
C GLY A 52 6.80 7.23 -0.85
N THR A 53 8.01 7.14 -0.31
CA THR A 53 9.24 7.56 -1.00
C THR A 53 9.64 6.51 -2.03
N HIS A 54 10.01 6.91 -3.24
CA HIS A 54 10.35 6.01 -4.34
C HIS A 54 11.86 5.88 -4.51
N PHE A 55 12.33 4.65 -4.62
CA PHE A 55 13.72 4.31 -4.89
C PHE A 55 13.80 3.43 -6.14
N SER A 56 14.77 3.75 -7.00
CA SER A 56 15.21 2.86 -8.07
C SER A 56 16.20 1.84 -7.52
N VAL A 57 16.05 0.58 -7.92
CA VAL A 57 16.96 -0.50 -7.53
C VAL A 57 17.93 -0.78 -8.67
N ASP A 58 19.23 -0.62 -8.40
CA ASP A 58 20.26 -1.12 -9.29
C ASP A 58 20.60 -2.57 -8.90
N TYR A 59 20.18 -3.52 -9.72
CA TYR A 59 20.39 -4.95 -9.45
C TYR A 59 21.82 -5.42 -9.77
N GLU A 60 22.54 -4.71 -10.64
CA GLU A 60 23.93 -5.04 -10.98
C GLU A 60 24.84 -4.62 -9.83
N ASP A 61 24.73 -3.36 -9.42
CA ASP A 61 25.53 -2.78 -8.33
C ASP A 61 24.97 -3.08 -6.93
N LYS A 62 23.76 -3.65 -6.86
CA LYS A 62 23.05 -3.99 -5.61
C LYS A 62 22.85 -2.76 -4.71
N THR A 63 22.47 -1.64 -5.32
CA THR A 63 22.25 -0.37 -4.61
C THR A 63 20.82 0.12 -4.76
N ILE A 64 20.40 0.96 -3.82
CA ILE A 64 19.11 1.65 -3.87
C ILE A 64 19.37 3.16 -3.92
N ASN A 65 18.76 3.83 -4.89
CA ASN A 65 18.91 5.27 -5.08
C ASN A 65 17.54 5.93 -5.00
N LYS A 66 17.44 7.03 -4.26
CA LYS A 66 16.18 7.79 -4.15
C LYS A 66 15.85 8.41 -5.51
N ALA A 67 14.71 8.02 -6.08
CA ALA A 67 14.23 8.50 -7.37
C ALA A 67 13.26 9.67 -7.23
N SER A 68 12.37 9.62 -6.23
CA SER A 68 11.40 10.69 -5.93
C SER A 68 11.05 10.73 -4.46
N ASP A 69 10.71 11.92 -3.95
CA ASP A 69 10.17 12.11 -2.60
C ASP A 69 8.82 11.43 -2.40
N ARG A 70 8.03 11.31 -3.48
CA ARG A 70 6.68 10.76 -3.41
C ARG A 70 6.30 9.96 -4.66
N SER A 71 5.65 8.83 -4.42
CA SER A 71 4.99 8.01 -5.43
C SER A 71 3.69 7.44 -4.87
N PHE A 72 2.79 7.09 -5.79
CA PHE A 72 1.41 6.66 -5.49
C PHE A 72 1.16 5.36 -6.26
N MET A 73 0.69 4.34 -5.56
CA MET A 73 0.36 3.03 -6.14
C MET A 73 -1.09 2.72 -5.83
N ASN A 74 -1.91 2.65 -6.87
CA ASN A 74 -3.36 2.46 -6.78
C ASN A 74 -3.71 0.99 -6.99
N PHE A 75 -4.48 0.43 -6.07
CA PHE A 75 -4.98 -0.94 -6.11
C PHE A 75 -6.49 -0.92 -6.09
N GLU A 76 -7.13 -1.50 -7.10
CA GLU A 76 -8.58 -1.70 -7.07
C GLU A 76 -8.91 -2.94 -6.20
N THR A 77 -9.76 -2.76 -5.19
CA THR A 77 -10.07 -3.80 -4.20
C THR A 77 -11.01 -4.88 -4.72
N ASN A 78 -11.73 -4.64 -5.82
CA ASN A 78 -12.45 -5.66 -6.60
C ASN A 78 -11.52 -6.73 -7.21
N LEU A 79 -10.22 -6.45 -7.32
CA LEU A 79 -9.20 -7.37 -7.85
C LEU A 79 -8.39 -8.05 -6.74
N LEU A 80 -8.56 -7.63 -5.49
CA LEU A 80 -7.91 -8.26 -4.34
C LEU A 80 -8.67 -9.52 -3.96
N GLY A 81 -8.01 -10.68 -4.08
CA GLY A 81 -8.57 -11.94 -3.61
C GLY A 81 -8.72 -11.93 -2.10
N GLU A 82 -9.95 -12.14 -1.61
CA GLU A 82 -10.19 -12.40 -0.20
C GLU A 82 -9.85 -13.87 0.09
N TYR A 83 -8.71 -14.11 0.73
CA TYR A 83 -8.37 -15.42 1.28
C TYR A 83 -8.61 -15.38 2.78
N SER A 84 -9.77 -15.88 3.21
CA SER A 84 -9.97 -16.28 4.60
C SER A 84 -9.35 -17.67 4.78
N GLU A 85 -8.32 -17.81 5.63
CA GLU A 85 -7.86 -19.12 6.07
C GLU A 85 -9.05 -19.88 6.69
N GLY A 86 -9.56 -20.93 6.04
CA GLY A 86 -10.69 -21.69 6.59
C GLY A 86 -11.50 -22.61 5.67
N GLU A 87 -11.33 -22.62 4.35
CA GLU A 87 -12.01 -23.61 3.48
C GLU A 87 -10.98 -24.45 2.72
N GLY A 88 -10.62 -25.58 3.33
CA GLY A 88 -9.95 -26.72 2.73
C GLY A 88 -10.76 -27.98 2.95
#